data_AF-A0A8J2L1L0-F1
#
_entry.id   AF-A0A8J2L1L0-F1
#
_cell.length_a   1.000
_cell.length_b   1.000
_cell.length_c   1.000
_cell.angle_alpha   90.00
_cell.angle_beta   90.00
_cell.angle_gamma   90.00
#
_symmetry.space_group_name_H-M   'P 1'
#
loop_
_entity.id
_entity.type
_entity.pdbx_description
1 polymer ?
#
loop_
_entity_poly.entity_id
_entity_poly.type
_entity_poly.pdbx_seq_one_letter_code
_entity_poly.pdbx_strand_id
1 'polypeptide(L)'
;MVLLSRSQIFASPTWTSFLSIVIIIGLTIITRSSSASPSPTMIKNTPAYERRSVHDFVRRHGVWLNFRDLSSQTVGGQENYRFGSHMTYVIKTVGPDLYIDMPGKLMEWGECRYTFEGREYGCNERRFDYLKNEPVFTWVERHNGDICNGTIIGGYGYQGEELYICKFEFYDFFQNTFQTLLGHLVPRLGKCFSSWYTVERSSTEYKVLADSSYL
;
A
#
# COMPACT_ATOMS: atom_id res chain seq x y z
N MET A 1 19.12 4.14 -72.88
CA MET A 1 20.36 3.39 -73.15
C MET A 1 21.00 3.10 -71.81
N VAL A 2 21.17 1.81 -71.51
CA VAL A 2 21.50 1.20 -70.21
C VAL A 2 23.02 0.99 -70.11
N LEU A 3 23.58 1.06 -68.90
CA LEU A 3 24.73 0.30 -68.34
C LEU A 3 25.02 0.85 -66.93
N LEU A 4 24.52 0.29 -65.82
CA LEU A 4 24.93 -0.92 -65.07
C LEU A 4 26.44 -1.09 -64.84
N SER A 5 26.84 -1.07 -63.56
CA SER A 5 28.06 -1.68 -62.93
C SER A 5 28.46 -0.81 -61.71
N ARG A 6 28.73 -1.28 -60.49
CA ARG A 6 28.99 -2.61 -59.93
C ARG A 6 28.76 -2.57 -58.41
N SER A 7 28.41 -3.73 -57.90
CA SER A 7 28.27 -4.19 -56.52
C SER A 7 29.53 -4.04 -55.66
N GLN A 8 29.35 -3.71 -54.37
CA GLN A 8 30.10 -4.33 -53.28
C GLN A 8 29.20 -4.57 -52.06
N ILE A 9 29.09 -5.86 -51.73
CA ILE A 9 28.49 -6.44 -50.54
C ILE A 9 29.60 -6.48 -49.48
N PHE A 10 29.37 -5.97 -48.28
CA PHE A 10 30.17 -6.33 -47.11
C PHE A 10 29.27 -6.57 -45.90
N ALA A 11 29.70 -7.59 -45.16
CA ALA A 11 28.97 -8.38 -44.19
C ALA A 11 28.52 -7.64 -42.94
N SER A 12 27.43 -8.15 -42.39
CA SER A 12 26.93 -7.96 -41.03
C SER A 12 27.93 -8.40 -39.95
N PRO A 13 28.01 -7.72 -38.81
CA PRO A 13 28.44 -8.33 -37.57
C PRO A 13 27.22 -8.65 -36.68
N THR A 14 26.90 -9.93 -36.59
CA THR A 14 26.04 -10.51 -35.55
C THR A 14 26.70 -10.33 -34.18
N TRP A 15 26.11 -9.52 -33.31
CA TRP A 15 26.45 -9.48 -31.89
C TRP A 15 25.41 -10.30 -31.11
N THR A 16 25.66 -11.60 -30.99
CA THR A 16 25.04 -12.45 -29.98
C THR A 16 25.98 -12.55 -28.79
N SER A 17 25.77 -11.70 -27.77
CA SER A 17 26.40 -11.87 -26.47
C SER A 17 25.44 -12.63 -25.57
N PHE A 18 25.52 -13.96 -25.63
CA PHE A 18 24.94 -14.84 -24.62
C PHE A 18 25.75 -14.69 -23.33
N LEU A 19 25.15 -14.08 -22.30
CA LEU A 19 25.60 -14.26 -20.93
C LEU A 19 25.13 -15.64 -20.46
N SER A 20 26.07 -16.56 -20.32
CA SER A 20 25.88 -17.85 -19.64
C SER A 20 25.71 -17.60 -18.14
N ILE A 21 24.46 -17.58 -17.66
CA ILE A 21 24.18 -17.68 -16.22
C ILE A 21 24.23 -19.16 -15.85
N VAL A 22 25.25 -19.53 -15.09
CA VAL A 22 25.34 -20.82 -14.41
C VAL A 22 24.36 -20.80 -13.23
N ILE A 23 23.24 -21.50 -13.37
CA ILE A 23 22.33 -21.77 -12.24
C ILE A 23 22.84 -23.04 -11.56
N ILE A 24 23.46 -22.90 -10.39
CA ILE A 24 23.74 -24.02 -9.50
C ILE A 24 22.42 -24.38 -8.82
N ILE A 25 21.76 -25.45 -9.29
CA ILE A 25 20.63 -26.07 -8.60
C ILE A 25 21.22 -26.95 -7.49
N GLY A 26 21.33 -26.39 -6.29
CA GLY A 26 21.58 -27.14 -5.07
C GLY A 26 20.35 -27.97 -4.73
N LEU A 27 20.38 -29.27 -5.04
CA LEU A 27 19.36 -30.24 -4.69
C LEU A 27 19.48 -30.58 -3.20
N THR A 28 18.84 -29.80 -2.32
CA THR A 28 18.74 -30.17 -0.90
C THR A 28 17.60 -31.17 -0.73
N ILE A 29 17.97 -32.44 -0.55
CA ILE A 29 17.07 -33.51 -0.12
C ILE A 29 16.61 -33.17 1.31
N ILE A 30 15.40 -32.62 1.46
CA ILE A 30 14.75 -32.50 2.76
C ILE A 30 14.07 -33.83 3.05
N THR A 31 14.67 -34.61 3.95
CA THR A 31 14.04 -35.78 4.55
C THR A 31 12.86 -35.32 5.41
N ARG A 32 11.65 -35.79 5.07
CA ARG A 32 10.45 -35.63 5.89
C ARG A 32 10.66 -36.37 7.22
N SER A 33 10.92 -35.63 8.30
CA SER A 33 10.69 -36.10 9.66
C SER A 33 9.29 -35.68 10.08
N SER A 34 8.37 -36.65 10.08
CA SER A 34 7.07 -36.54 10.74
C SER A 34 7.28 -36.37 12.24
N SER A 35 7.06 -35.16 12.75
CA SER A 35 6.95 -34.89 14.19
C SER A 35 5.57 -34.31 14.47
N ALA A 36 4.93 -34.88 15.49
CA ALA A 36 3.54 -34.69 15.86
C ALA A 36 3.24 -33.25 16.27
N SER A 37 2.05 -32.79 15.89
CA SER A 37 1.46 -31.50 16.30
C SER A 37 1.35 -31.42 17.83
N PRO A 38 1.94 -30.42 18.49
CA PRO A 38 1.51 -30.03 19.83
C PRO A 38 0.28 -29.12 19.74
N SER A 39 -0.76 -29.49 20.48
CA SER A 39 -1.98 -28.69 20.68
C SER A 39 -1.65 -27.27 21.15
N PRO A 40 -2.41 -26.24 20.74
CA PRO A 40 -2.13 -24.87 21.12
C PRO A 40 -2.54 -24.63 22.58
N THR A 41 -1.58 -24.69 23.49
CA THR A 41 -1.74 -24.17 24.85
C THR A 41 -1.83 -22.64 24.75
N MET A 42 -2.98 -22.06 25.09
CA MET A 42 -3.14 -20.62 25.27
C MET A 42 -2.15 -20.12 26.34
N ILE A 43 -1.04 -19.54 25.90
CA ILE A 43 -0.19 -18.73 26.78
C ILE A 43 -0.79 -17.32 26.77
N LYS A 44 -1.72 -17.07 27.70
CA LYS A 44 -2.05 -15.72 28.17
C LYS A 44 -0.85 -15.22 28.95
N ASN A 45 0.09 -14.57 28.28
CA ASN A 45 1.09 -13.69 28.89
C ASN A 45 1.61 -12.73 27.82
N THR A 46 0.74 -11.85 27.36
CA THR A 46 1.20 -10.63 26.69
C THR A 46 1.70 -9.70 27.78
N PRO A 47 3.00 -9.32 27.82
CA PRO A 47 3.45 -8.29 28.74
C PRO A 47 2.64 -7.04 28.45
N ALA A 48 2.11 -6.42 29.51
CA ALA A 48 1.42 -5.14 29.43
C ALA A 48 2.36 -4.13 28.77
N TYR A 49 2.13 -3.90 27.47
CA TYR A 49 2.86 -2.90 26.73
C TYR A 49 2.44 -1.55 27.29
N GLU A 50 3.37 -0.94 28.00
CA GLU A 50 3.28 0.41 28.51
C GLU A 50 2.93 1.33 27.34
N ARG A 51 1.69 1.82 27.33
CA ARG A 51 1.10 2.67 26.31
C ARG A 51 1.91 3.98 26.26
N ARG A 52 3.00 4.01 25.47
CA ARG A 52 3.74 5.25 25.18
C ARG A 52 2.90 6.15 24.27
N SER A 53 2.00 6.91 24.89
CA SER A 53 1.74 8.30 24.51
C SER A 53 1.23 9.04 25.74
N VAL A 54 2.07 9.92 26.29
CA VAL A 54 1.77 10.73 27.48
C VAL A 54 0.79 11.88 27.18
N HIS A 55 0.23 11.96 25.96
CA HIS A 55 -0.88 12.84 25.63
C HIS A 55 -2.01 12.03 25.01
N ASP A 56 -3.21 12.15 25.59
CA ASP A 56 -4.44 11.62 25.02
C ASP A 56 -4.77 12.42 23.75
N PHE A 57 -4.21 11.99 22.62
CA PHE A 57 -4.57 12.60 21.35
C PHE A 57 -6.06 12.34 21.05
N VAL A 58 -6.78 13.38 20.66
CA VAL A 58 -8.17 13.22 20.21
C VAL A 58 -8.15 12.52 18.86
N ARG A 59 -8.59 11.26 18.83
CA ARG A 59 -8.70 10.44 17.61
C ARG A 59 -10.12 10.55 17.06
N ARG A 60 -10.27 10.50 15.73
CA ARG A 60 -11.57 10.74 15.08
C ARG A 60 -11.91 9.62 14.11
N HIS A 61 -13.18 9.27 14.10
CA HIS A 61 -13.76 8.48 13.03
C HIS A 61 -14.16 9.40 11.89
N GLY A 62 -13.78 9.04 10.67
CA GLY A 62 -14.28 9.70 9.46
C GLY A 62 -15.77 9.41 9.20
N VAL A 63 -16.37 10.20 8.31
CA VAL A 63 -17.70 9.92 7.76
C VAL A 63 -17.53 9.03 6.54
N TRP A 64 -18.09 7.82 6.60
CA TRP A 64 -17.92 6.79 5.58
C TRP A 64 -19.22 6.61 4.78
N LEU A 65 -19.13 6.63 3.45
CA LEU A 65 -20.25 6.46 2.53
C LEU A 65 -20.16 5.09 1.86
N ASN A 66 -21.28 4.41 1.66
CA ASN A 66 -21.33 3.11 0.99
C ASN A 66 -21.65 3.20 -0.52
N PHE A 67 -21.58 4.39 -1.10
CA PHE A 67 -21.85 4.64 -2.52
C PHE A 67 -20.77 5.52 -3.13
N ARG A 68 -20.55 5.37 -4.43
CA ARG A 68 -19.54 6.12 -5.18
C ARG A 68 -20.05 7.51 -5.52
N ASP A 69 -19.54 8.51 -4.83
CA ASP A 69 -19.63 9.93 -5.22
C ASP A 69 -18.23 10.56 -5.22
N LEU A 70 -17.58 10.62 -6.38
CA LEU A 70 -16.21 11.14 -6.48
C LEU A 70 -16.11 12.64 -6.13
N SER A 71 -17.23 13.38 -6.20
CA SER A 71 -17.23 14.83 -5.97
C SER A 71 -17.07 15.20 -4.49
N SER A 72 -17.45 14.29 -3.59
CA SER A 72 -17.37 14.47 -2.14
C SER A 72 -16.32 13.57 -1.48
N GLN A 73 -15.40 12.99 -2.26
CA GLN A 73 -14.42 12.02 -1.76
C GLN A 73 -13.10 12.66 -1.36
N THR A 74 -12.49 12.10 -0.32
CA THR A 74 -11.16 12.50 0.10
C THR A 74 -10.11 11.97 -0.88
N VAL A 75 -9.41 12.89 -1.55
CA VAL A 75 -8.27 12.56 -2.41
C VAL A 75 -7.06 12.17 -1.57
N GLY A 76 -6.56 10.96 -1.81
CA GLY A 76 -5.35 10.41 -1.20
C GLY A 76 -4.08 10.98 -1.80
N GLY A 77 -3.96 10.88 -3.11
CA GLY A 77 -2.77 11.26 -3.85
C GLY A 77 -2.94 11.07 -5.35
N GLN A 78 -1.81 11.04 -6.05
CA GLN A 78 -1.74 10.83 -7.48
C GLN A 78 -0.69 9.76 -7.78
N GLU A 79 -1.05 8.81 -8.63
CA GLU A 79 -0.19 7.72 -9.06
C GLU A 79 -0.11 7.67 -10.59
N ASN A 80 1.10 7.54 -11.11
CA ASN A 80 1.45 7.51 -12.51
C ASN A 80 1.50 6.07 -12.99
N TYR A 81 0.67 5.75 -13.97
CA TYR A 81 0.68 4.48 -14.68
C TYR A 81 1.05 4.72 -16.15
N ARG A 82 1.17 3.64 -16.92
CA ARG A 82 1.50 3.68 -18.36
C ARG A 82 0.62 4.66 -19.15
N PHE A 83 -0.62 4.89 -18.73
CA PHE A 83 -1.60 5.71 -19.44
C PHE A 83 -1.81 7.11 -18.83
N GLY A 84 -0.96 7.51 -17.87
CA GLY A 84 -1.00 8.84 -17.28
C GLY A 84 -1.08 8.83 -15.75
N SER A 85 -1.30 10.02 -15.20
CA SER A 85 -1.42 10.26 -13.78
C SER A 85 -2.88 10.15 -13.36
N HIS A 86 -3.15 9.37 -12.33
CA HIS A 86 -4.50 9.06 -11.87
C HIS A 86 -4.64 9.38 -10.39
N MET A 87 -5.78 9.95 -10.03
CA MET A 87 -6.07 10.25 -8.64
C MET A 87 -6.42 8.97 -7.87
N THR A 88 -6.01 8.94 -6.61
CA THR A 88 -6.41 7.91 -5.66
C THR A 88 -7.32 8.50 -4.60
N TYR A 89 -8.31 7.73 -4.17
CA TYR A 89 -9.31 8.14 -3.19
C TYR A 89 -9.26 7.23 -1.96
N VAL A 90 -9.50 7.82 -0.78
CA VAL A 90 -9.47 7.10 0.48
C VAL A 90 -10.69 6.21 0.61
N ILE A 91 -10.45 4.92 0.83
CA ILE A 91 -11.48 3.92 1.12
C ILE A 91 -11.11 3.11 2.35
N LYS A 92 -12.08 2.38 2.89
CA LYS A 92 -11.84 1.27 3.81
C LYS A 92 -12.59 0.04 3.34
N THR A 93 -12.04 -1.16 3.54
CA THR A 93 -12.77 -2.39 3.28
C THR A 93 -13.93 -2.56 4.26
N VAL A 94 -15.03 -3.13 3.78
CA VAL A 94 -16.20 -3.49 4.60
C VAL A 94 -16.68 -4.87 4.17
N GLY A 95 -16.79 -5.80 5.11
CA GLY A 95 -17.33 -7.12 4.80
C GLY A 95 -17.72 -7.92 6.04
N PRO A 96 -18.78 -8.74 5.95
CA PRO A 96 -19.28 -9.55 7.08
C PRO A 96 -18.28 -10.62 7.55
N ASP A 97 -17.37 -11.06 6.66
CA ASP A 97 -16.36 -12.09 6.94
C ASP A 97 -14.96 -11.51 7.19
N LEU A 98 -14.79 -10.21 6.96
CA LEU A 98 -13.52 -9.53 7.16
C LEU A 98 -13.54 -8.99 8.60
N TYR A 99 -12.88 -9.70 9.52
CA TYR A 99 -12.56 -9.19 10.86
C TYR A 99 -11.59 -7.98 10.84
N ILE A 100 -11.47 -7.31 9.69
CA ILE A 100 -10.42 -6.35 9.38
C ILE A 100 -11.04 -5.25 8.51
N ASP A 101 -11.05 -4.04 9.05
CA ASP A 101 -11.39 -2.83 8.32
C ASP A 101 -10.06 -2.22 7.85
N MET A 102 -9.61 -2.56 6.65
CA MET A 102 -8.33 -2.07 6.13
C MET A 102 -8.53 -0.76 5.37
N PRO A 103 -7.80 0.32 5.74
CA PRO A 103 -7.70 1.49 4.89
C PRO A 103 -7.00 1.10 3.59
N GLY A 104 -7.49 1.65 2.48
CA GLY A 104 -6.98 1.37 1.15
C GLY A 104 -7.14 2.56 0.23
N LYS A 105 -6.94 2.30 -1.05
CA LYS A 105 -7.09 3.27 -2.12
C LYS A 105 -8.06 2.76 -3.19
N LEU A 106 -8.84 3.68 -3.73
CA LEU A 106 -9.57 3.50 -4.97
C LEU A 106 -8.90 4.31 -6.07
N MET A 107 -8.61 3.67 -7.18
CA MET A 107 -8.10 4.31 -8.39
C MET A 107 -9.25 4.96 -9.15
N GLU A 108 -8.98 6.05 -9.85
CA GLU A 108 -9.96 6.78 -10.66
C GLU A 108 -10.76 5.89 -11.63
N TRP A 109 -10.12 4.86 -12.21
CA TRP A 109 -10.76 3.91 -13.13
C TRP A 109 -11.58 2.80 -12.44
N GLY A 110 -11.70 2.81 -11.11
CA GLY A 110 -12.60 1.93 -10.35
C GLY A 110 -11.95 0.74 -9.66
N GLU A 111 -10.65 0.48 -9.86
CA GLU A 111 -9.96 -0.58 -9.10
C GLU A 111 -9.67 -0.13 -7.67
N CYS A 112 -9.95 -1.00 -6.71
CA CYS A 112 -9.65 -0.72 -5.31
C CYS A 112 -8.62 -1.70 -4.76
N ARG A 113 -7.69 -1.18 -3.96
CA ARG A 113 -6.53 -1.90 -3.44
C ARG A 113 -6.33 -1.59 -1.96
N TYR A 114 -5.94 -2.60 -1.19
CA TYR A 114 -5.41 -2.44 0.16
C TYR A 114 -4.22 -3.39 0.35
N THR A 115 -3.38 -3.15 1.34
CA THR A 115 -2.31 -4.09 1.70
C THR A 115 -2.57 -4.73 3.05
N PHE A 116 -2.10 -5.96 3.20
CA PHE A 116 -2.11 -6.70 4.46
C PHE A 116 -1.00 -7.75 4.41
N GLU A 117 -0.23 -7.91 5.49
CA GLU A 117 0.83 -8.93 5.60
C GLU A 117 1.78 -9.00 4.39
N GLY A 118 2.22 -7.85 3.87
CA GLY A 118 3.19 -7.80 2.77
C GLY A 118 2.61 -8.02 1.37
N ARG A 119 1.28 -8.12 1.24
CA ARG A 119 0.61 -8.36 -0.05
C ARG A 119 -0.41 -7.28 -0.37
N GLU A 120 -0.59 -7.02 -1.65
CA GLU A 120 -1.71 -6.25 -2.17
C GLU A 120 -2.92 -7.16 -2.40
N TYR A 121 -4.09 -6.67 -2.00
CA TYR A 121 -5.38 -7.30 -2.24
C TYR A 121 -6.26 -6.36 -3.06
N GLY A 122 -6.93 -6.91 -4.05
CA GLY A 122 -8.04 -6.23 -4.72
C GLY A 122 -9.32 -6.41 -3.90
N CYS A 123 -10.12 -5.35 -3.81
CA CYS A 123 -11.50 -5.46 -3.33
C CYS A 123 -12.46 -5.47 -4.52
N ASN A 124 -13.61 -6.12 -4.35
CA ASN A 124 -14.71 -5.99 -5.30
C ASN A 124 -15.50 -4.71 -4.97
N GLU A 125 -16.06 -4.04 -5.98
CA GLU A 125 -16.81 -2.76 -5.90
C GLU A 125 -17.92 -2.67 -4.84
N ARG A 126 -18.33 -3.80 -4.25
CA ARG A 126 -19.41 -3.90 -3.25
C ARG A 126 -18.92 -4.05 -1.80
N ARG A 127 -17.61 -3.95 -1.55
CA ARG A 127 -17.01 -4.30 -0.25
C ARG A 127 -16.10 -3.20 0.32
N PHE A 128 -16.44 -1.94 0.06
CA PHE A 128 -15.71 -0.82 0.66
C PHE A 128 -16.61 0.40 0.83
N ASP A 129 -16.24 1.22 1.82
CA ASP A 129 -16.78 2.55 2.03
C ASP A 129 -15.78 3.62 1.61
N TYR A 130 -16.29 4.79 1.26
CA TYR A 130 -15.55 5.97 0.85
C TYR A 130 -15.46 6.98 1.99
N LEU A 131 -14.28 7.58 2.19
CA LEU A 131 -14.16 8.68 3.15
C LEU A 131 -14.69 9.99 2.54
N LYS A 132 -15.81 10.48 3.08
CA LYS A 132 -16.36 11.79 2.70
C LYS A 132 -15.40 12.89 3.11
N ASN A 133 -15.16 13.88 2.24
CA ASN A 133 -14.30 15.05 2.47
C ASN A 133 -14.86 16.09 3.45
N GLU A 134 -15.73 15.65 4.38
CA GLU A 134 -16.34 16.48 5.42
C GLU A 134 -16.21 15.74 6.77
N PRO A 135 -15.57 16.34 7.79
CA PRO A 135 -15.01 17.70 7.84
C PRO A 135 -13.81 17.89 6.90
N VAL A 136 -13.35 19.13 6.77
CA VAL A 136 -12.14 19.44 6.01
C VAL A 136 -10.95 18.72 6.65
N PHE A 137 -10.19 17.98 5.85
CA PHE A 137 -9.00 17.28 6.30
C PHE A 137 -7.72 17.95 5.83
N THR A 138 -6.63 17.71 6.56
CA THR A 138 -5.27 18.13 6.22
C THR A 138 -4.31 16.95 6.33
N TRP A 139 -3.33 16.92 5.44
CA TRP A 139 -2.24 15.96 5.45
C TRP A 139 -1.07 16.52 6.28
N VAL A 140 -0.75 15.85 7.39
CA VAL A 140 0.25 16.33 8.35
C VAL A 140 1.47 15.41 8.32
N GLU A 141 2.65 15.98 8.12
CA GLU A 141 3.93 15.24 8.09
C GLU A 141 4.25 14.63 9.45
N ARG A 142 4.56 13.33 9.44
CA ARG A 142 4.85 12.51 10.62
C ARG A 142 5.86 11.42 10.28
N HIS A 143 6.40 10.79 11.32
CA HIS A 143 7.41 9.77 11.13
C HIS A 143 7.41 8.73 12.26
N ASN A 144 7.97 7.55 11.99
CA ASN A 144 8.26 6.52 12.99
C ASN A 144 7.08 6.11 13.88
N GLY A 145 5.87 6.10 13.33
CA GLY A 145 4.64 5.71 14.05
C GLY A 145 3.94 6.87 14.75
N ASP A 146 4.50 8.08 14.68
CA ASP A 146 3.88 9.28 15.23
C ASP A 146 2.59 9.64 14.49
N ILE A 147 1.67 10.24 15.24
CA ILE A 147 0.36 10.72 14.80
C ILE A 147 0.12 12.12 15.38
N CYS A 148 -1.04 12.71 15.13
CA CYS A 148 -1.40 14.02 15.70
C CYS A 148 -2.84 14.05 16.21
N ASN A 149 -3.19 15.11 16.94
CA ASN A 149 -4.59 15.40 17.25
C ASN A 149 -5.42 15.45 15.96
N GLY A 150 -6.63 14.89 16.03
CA GLY A 150 -7.54 14.79 14.91
C GLY A 150 -7.17 13.74 13.87
N THR A 151 -6.14 12.90 14.08
CA THR A 151 -5.79 11.86 13.11
C THR A 151 -6.97 10.91 12.89
N ILE A 152 -7.27 10.64 11.62
CA ILE A 152 -8.43 9.85 11.20
C ILE A 152 -8.11 8.36 11.29
N ILE A 153 -8.92 7.64 12.07
CA ILE A 153 -8.93 6.17 12.10
C ILE A 153 -9.54 5.69 10.77
N GLY A 154 -8.72 5.00 9.99
CA GLY A 154 -9.12 4.40 8.72
C GLY A 154 -9.77 3.03 8.88
N GLY A 155 -9.49 2.35 9.99
CA GLY A 155 -10.08 1.07 10.34
C GLY A 155 -9.25 0.33 11.39
N TYR A 156 -9.34 -1.00 11.40
CA TYR A 156 -8.80 -1.86 12.45
C TYR A 156 -8.13 -3.09 11.86
N GLY A 157 -6.93 -3.39 12.38
CA GLY A 157 -6.20 -4.62 12.05
C GLY A 157 -6.82 -5.85 12.69
N TYR A 158 -6.27 -7.03 12.38
CA TYR A 158 -6.79 -8.31 12.84
C TYR A 158 -6.82 -8.48 14.37
N GLN A 159 -5.92 -7.79 15.09
CA GLN A 159 -5.87 -7.83 16.55
C GLN A 159 -6.69 -6.69 17.19
N GLY A 160 -7.48 -5.97 16.39
CA GLY A 160 -8.27 -4.82 16.81
C GLY A 160 -7.45 -3.55 16.99
N GLU A 161 -6.20 -3.53 16.54
CA GLU A 161 -5.37 -2.33 16.58
C GLU A 161 -5.88 -1.26 15.60
N GLU A 162 -5.86 0.00 16.03
CA GLU A 162 -6.24 1.12 15.16
C GLU A 162 -5.23 1.29 14.02
N LEU A 163 -5.77 1.42 12.81
CA LEU A 163 -5.02 1.78 11.62
C LEU A 163 -5.42 3.18 11.19
N TYR A 164 -4.44 4.00 10.84
CA TYR A 164 -4.68 5.39 10.43
C TYR A 164 -4.45 5.56 8.94
N ILE A 165 -5.11 6.55 8.35
CA ILE A 165 -4.92 6.87 6.93
C ILE A 165 -3.62 7.65 6.77
N CYS A 166 -2.75 7.18 5.88
CA CYS A 166 -1.48 7.84 5.60
C CYS A 166 -1.13 7.79 4.11
N LYS A 167 -0.18 8.62 3.71
CA LYS A 167 0.44 8.57 2.39
C LYS A 167 1.92 8.90 2.46
N PHE A 168 2.69 8.47 1.47
CA PHE A 168 4.10 8.83 1.34
C PHE A 168 4.51 8.95 -0.12
N GLU A 169 5.58 9.70 -0.37
CA GLU A 169 6.18 9.81 -1.70
C GLU A 169 7.05 8.59 -2.00
N PHE A 170 6.89 8.02 -3.19
CA PHE A 170 7.62 6.85 -3.65
C PHE A 170 8.19 7.10 -5.04
N TYR A 171 9.48 6.85 -5.21
CA TYR A 171 10.11 6.94 -6.53
C TYR A 171 10.02 5.60 -7.27
N ASP A 172 9.30 5.58 -8.39
CA ASP A 172 9.25 4.43 -9.27
C ASP A 172 10.38 4.50 -10.30
N PHE A 173 11.40 3.67 -10.13
CA PHE A 173 12.54 3.58 -11.06
C PHE A 173 12.15 3.13 -12.47
N PHE A 174 11.09 2.32 -12.62
CA PHE A 174 10.70 1.82 -13.94
C PHE A 174 9.99 2.89 -14.76
N GLN A 175 9.27 3.79 -14.08
CA GLN A 175 8.57 4.91 -14.70
C GLN A 175 9.32 6.24 -14.60
N ASN A 176 10.44 6.27 -13.86
CA ASN A 176 11.27 7.45 -13.63
C ASN A 176 10.45 8.65 -13.12
N THR A 177 9.58 8.42 -12.15
CA THR A 177 8.65 9.42 -11.63
C THR A 177 8.33 9.19 -10.14
N PHE A 178 7.94 10.25 -9.45
CA PHE A 178 7.42 10.17 -8.09
C PHE A 178 5.92 9.86 -8.09
N GLN A 179 5.49 9.11 -7.07
CA GLN A 179 4.12 8.69 -6.81
C GLN A 179 3.75 9.10 -5.38
N THR A 180 2.53 9.56 -5.16
CA THR A 180 1.98 9.67 -3.81
C THR A 180 1.17 8.42 -3.51
N LEU A 181 1.76 7.49 -2.75
CA LEU A 181 1.13 6.22 -2.41
C LEU A 181 0.24 6.36 -1.17
N LEU A 182 -1.06 6.13 -1.35
CA LEU A 182 -2.07 6.16 -0.28
C LEU A 182 -2.20 4.77 0.38
N GLY A 183 -2.24 4.72 1.70
CA GLY A 183 -2.48 3.47 2.42
C GLY A 183 -2.75 3.68 3.92
N HIS A 184 -2.16 2.81 4.74
CA HIS A 184 -2.46 2.73 6.17
C HIS A 184 -1.19 2.74 7.04
N LEU A 185 -1.27 3.41 8.18
CA LEU A 185 -0.23 3.48 9.19
C LEU A 185 -0.49 2.40 10.23
N VAL A 186 0.55 1.63 10.55
CA VAL A 186 0.60 0.76 11.73
C VAL A 186 1.56 1.40 12.75
N PRO A 187 1.07 2.16 13.75
CA PRO A 187 1.92 2.93 14.66
C PRO A 187 2.95 2.07 15.38
N ARG A 188 2.54 0.87 15.81
CA ARG A 188 3.41 -0.09 16.50
C ARG A 188 4.62 -0.52 15.65
N LEU A 189 4.48 -0.52 14.33
CA LEU A 189 5.56 -0.85 13.40
C LEU A 189 6.33 0.39 12.92
N GLY A 190 5.84 1.59 13.25
CA GLY A 190 6.47 2.84 12.88
C GLY A 190 6.37 3.19 11.39
N LYS A 191 5.46 2.55 10.65
CA LYS A 191 5.47 2.55 9.18
C LYS A 191 4.10 2.76 8.57
N CYS A 192 4.08 3.60 7.54
CA CYS A 192 2.98 3.67 6.58
C CYS A 192 3.20 2.60 5.51
N PHE A 193 2.15 1.83 5.20
CA PHE A 193 2.14 0.78 4.18
C PHE A 193 1.16 1.16 3.07
N SER A 194 1.56 0.94 1.82
CA SER A 194 0.71 1.14 0.66
C SER A 194 1.06 0.14 -0.43
N SER A 195 0.15 -0.03 -1.39
CA SER A 195 0.30 -0.98 -2.48
C SER A 195 0.90 -0.30 -3.71
N TRP A 196 1.86 -0.96 -4.37
CA TRP A 196 2.40 -0.52 -5.65
C TRP A 196 2.79 -1.72 -6.51
N TYR A 197 2.19 -1.84 -7.70
CA TYR A 197 2.38 -2.99 -8.60
C TYR A 197 2.30 -4.34 -7.88
N THR A 198 1.21 -4.64 -7.18
CA THR A 198 0.96 -5.91 -6.47
C THR A 198 1.84 -6.18 -5.25
N VAL A 199 2.76 -5.25 -4.93
CA VAL A 199 3.71 -5.38 -3.82
C VAL A 199 3.39 -4.34 -2.75
N GLU A 200 3.50 -4.73 -1.48
CA GLU A 200 3.46 -3.79 -0.37
C GLU A 200 4.76 -2.99 -0.30
N ARG A 201 4.62 -1.66 -0.28
CA ARG A 201 5.67 -0.69 -0.02
C ARG A 201 5.46 -0.09 1.35
N SER A 202 6.55 0.35 1.97
CA SER A 202 6.47 1.00 3.27
C SER A 202 7.44 2.17 3.39
N SER A 203 7.08 3.12 4.24
CA SER A 203 7.91 4.26 4.60
C SER A 203 7.77 4.59 6.09
N THR A 204 8.87 5.02 6.71
CA THR A 204 8.89 5.61 8.05
C THR A 204 8.62 7.11 8.03
N GLU A 205 8.63 7.73 6.85
CA GLU A 205 8.30 9.14 6.61
C GLU A 205 7.02 9.22 5.80
N TYR A 206 6.00 9.88 6.34
CA TYR A 206 4.66 9.86 5.75
C TYR A 206 3.88 11.11 6.15
N LYS A 207 2.72 11.31 5.54
CA LYS A 207 1.69 12.25 5.99
C LYS A 207 0.50 11.47 6.50
N VAL A 208 -0.01 11.81 7.68
CA VAL A 208 -1.27 11.28 8.19
C VAL A 208 -2.42 12.20 7.82
N LEU A 209 -3.61 11.63 7.62
CA LEU A 209 -4.82 12.42 7.43
C LEU A 209 -5.39 12.83 8.80
N ALA A 210 -5.64 14.13 8.99
CA ALA A 210 -6.21 14.66 10.22
C ALA A 210 -7.35 15.65 9.96
N ASP A 211 -8.31 15.71 10.87
CA ASP A 211 -9.35 16.74 10.92
C ASP A 211 -8.72 18.11 11.20
N SER A 212 -8.87 19.05 10.27
CA SER A 212 -8.26 20.38 10.34
C SER A 212 -8.71 21.18 11.55
N SER A 213 -9.84 20.85 12.18
CA SER A 213 -10.33 21.55 13.37
C SER A 213 -9.56 21.26 14.66
N TYR A 214 -8.61 20.31 14.62
CA TYR A 214 -7.81 19.85 15.77
C TYR A 214 -6.31 20.15 15.64
N LEU A 215 -5.91 20.85 14.58
CA LEU A 215 -4.53 21.27 14.31
C LEU A 215 -4.33 22.74 14.69
#